data_AF-A0A563VJR5-F1
#
_entry.id   AF-A0A563VJR5-F1
#
_cell.length_a   1.000
_cell.length_b   1.000
_cell.length_c   1.000
_cell.angle_alpha   90.00
_cell.angle_beta   90.00
_cell.angle_gamma   90.00
#
_symmetry.space_group_name_H-M   'P 1'
#
loop_
_entity.id
_entity.type
_entity.pdbx_description
1 polymer ?
#
loop_
_entity_poly.entity_id
_entity_poly.type
_entity_poly.pdbx_seq_one_letter_code
_entity_poly.pdbx_strand_id
1 'polypeptide(L)'
;MQWLEKFISQADILTTHNQFLQQRFGGIQIPNGKDTDLFDPTKYNSQDSKIKYGLADHKILMFPGAPRPYKGVEDVLIALEQLNRPDIRLAIVGGSPYDDYDRQLQENYGKWMIKLPRSPIHQMPEIVAAADVIVVPQRDSSAAKAQFPLKLTDGMAMAKPILATTVGDIPQILADTGYLVAPNNSKAIAEAIELIFHDFAQAQAKGVSARQRCLENYSIDTMKKIIQPLIAQV
;
A
#
# COMPACT_ATOMS: atom_id res chain seq x y z
N MET A 1 -19.72 -7.16 16.84
CA MET A 1 -18.63 -8.13 16.58
C MET A 1 -18.04 -8.77 17.83
N GLN A 2 -18.10 -8.16 19.03
CA GLN A 2 -17.58 -8.77 20.27
C GLN A 2 -18.12 -10.18 20.57
N TRP A 3 -19.36 -10.48 20.20
CA TRP A 3 -19.94 -11.82 20.38
C TRP A 3 -19.19 -12.94 19.63
N LEU A 4 -18.42 -12.62 18.58
CA LEU A 4 -17.58 -13.59 17.87
C LEU A 4 -16.32 -13.94 18.66
N GLU A 5 -15.84 -13.06 19.54
CA GLU A 5 -14.61 -13.28 20.32
C GLU A 5 -14.73 -14.49 21.25
N LYS A 6 -15.95 -14.85 21.70
CA LYS A 6 -16.20 -16.04 22.54
C LYS A 6 -15.88 -17.37 21.86
N PHE A 7 -15.82 -17.40 20.53
CA PHE A 7 -15.46 -18.60 19.77
C PHE A 7 -13.95 -18.77 19.62
N ILE A 8 -13.14 -17.77 19.97
CA ILE A 8 -11.68 -17.85 19.90
C ILE A 8 -11.16 -18.97 20.80
N SER A 9 -11.71 -19.13 22.00
CA SER A 9 -11.33 -20.21 22.92
C SER A 9 -11.79 -21.61 22.48
N GLN A 10 -12.58 -21.71 21.40
CA GLN A 10 -13.05 -22.98 20.84
C GLN A 10 -12.26 -23.40 19.61
N ALA A 11 -11.34 -22.56 19.12
CA ALA A 11 -10.54 -22.87 17.94
C ALA A 11 -9.36 -23.77 18.30
N ASP A 12 -9.14 -24.85 17.54
CA ASP A 12 -7.94 -25.69 17.66
C ASP A 12 -6.67 -24.93 17.26
N ILE A 13 -6.80 -24.05 16.26
CA ILE A 13 -5.72 -23.18 15.78
C ILE A 13 -6.27 -21.78 15.53
N LEU A 14 -5.59 -20.77 16.09
CA LEU A 14 -5.85 -19.36 15.84
C LEU A 14 -4.73 -18.77 14.98
N THR A 15 -5.12 -18.11 13.88
CA THR A 15 -4.19 -17.33 13.04
C THR A 15 -4.62 -15.86 12.98
N THR A 16 -3.65 -14.97 12.85
CA THR A 16 -3.88 -13.51 12.76
C THR A 16 -3.01 -12.90 11.67
N HIS A 17 -3.51 -11.93 10.92
CA HIS A 17 -2.76 -11.38 9.79
C HIS A 17 -1.79 -10.23 10.10
N ASN A 18 -1.74 -9.77 11.35
CA ASN A 18 -0.82 -8.71 11.79
C ASN A 18 -0.51 -8.80 13.29
N GLN A 19 0.49 -8.03 13.72
CA GLN A 19 0.95 -8.02 15.11
C GLN A 19 -0.10 -7.46 16.08
N PHE A 20 -0.85 -6.43 15.67
CA PHE A 20 -1.88 -5.82 16.52
C PHE A 20 -2.95 -6.84 16.95
N LEU A 21 -3.42 -7.67 16.02
CA LEU A 21 -4.39 -8.71 16.29
C LEU A 21 -3.76 -9.88 17.05
N GLN A 22 -2.52 -10.26 16.75
CA GLN A 22 -1.81 -11.30 17.48
C GLN A 22 -1.62 -10.92 18.96
N GLN A 23 -1.24 -9.66 19.25
CA GLN A 23 -1.10 -9.19 20.63
C GLN A 23 -2.44 -9.20 21.38
N ARG A 24 -3.55 -8.94 20.67
CA ARG A 24 -4.88 -8.90 21.27
C ARG A 24 -5.49 -10.28 21.49
N PHE A 25 -5.30 -11.20 20.54
CA PHE A 25 -6.02 -12.47 20.51
C PHE A 25 -5.12 -13.70 20.64
N GLY A 26 -3.80 -13.53 20.57
CA GLY A 26 -2.83 -14.62 20.51
C GLY A 26 -2.75 -15.27 19.13
N GLY A 27 -2.28 -16.52 19.09
CA GLY A 27 -2.19 -17.31 17.87
C GLY A 27 -0.95 -17.06 17.03
N ILE A 28 -0.95 -17.64 15.84
CA ILE A 28 0.17 -17.62 14.91
C ILE A 28 -0.03 -16.49 13.90
N GLN A 29 0.95 -15.60 13.77
CA GLN A 29 0.89 -14.54 12.78
C GLN A 29 1.14 -15.11 11.37
N ILE A 30 0.16 -14.93 10.49
CA ILE A 30 0.25 -15.29 9.07
C ILE A 30 -0.15 -14.05 8.25
N PRO A 31 0.81 -13.25 7.79
CA PRO A 31 0.56 -12.11 6.92
C PRO A 31 -0.29 -12.46 5.69
N ASN A 32 -0.91 -11.47 5.04
CA ASN A 32 -1.56 -11.74 3.76
C ASN A 32 -0.50 -12.00 2.69
N GLY A 33 -0.61 -13.15 2.01
CA GLY A 33 0.25 -13.51 0.89
C GLY A 33 -0.09 -12.69 -0.36
N LYS A 34 0.95 -12.17 -1.01
CA LYS A 34 0.87 -11.50 -2.31
C LYS A 34 1.06 -12.52 -3.43
N ASP A 35 0.18 -12.50 -4.41
CA ASP A 35 0.35 -13.22 -5.66
C ASP A 35 1.46 -12.53 -6.49
N THR A 36 2.70 -12.96 -6.28
CA THR A 36 3.89 -12.38 -6.92
C THR A 36 4.09 -12.85 -8.35
N ASP A 37 3.31 -13.83 -8.80
CA ASP A 37 3.25 -14.27 -10.19
C ASP A 37 2.29 -13.38 -10.98
N LEU A 38 1.15 -13.01 -10.39
CA LEU A 38 0.26 -12.00 -10.96
C LEU A 38 0.90 -10.60 -10.93
N PHE A 39 1.46 -10.21 -9.78
CA PHE A 39 2.19 -8.95 -9.61
C PHE A 39 3.67 -9.15 -9.92
N ASP A 40 3.97 -9.23 -11.21
CA ASP A 40 5.31 -9.41 -11.74
C ASP A 40 5.72 -8.19 -12.60
N PRO A 41 6.71 -7.40 -12.16
CA PRO A 41 7.13 -6.19 -12.87
C PRO A 41 7.76 -6.48 -14.23
N THR A 42 8.24 -7.70 -14.50
CA THR A 42 8.86 -8.04 -15.78
C THR A 42 7.85 -8.13 -16.94
N LYS A 43 6.55 -8.22 -16.61
CA LYS A 43 5.45 -8.30 -17.59
C LYS A 43 4.98 -6.95 -18.11
N TYR A 44 5.49 -5.84 -17.57
CA TYR A 44 4.96 -4.51 -17.84
C TYR A 44 6.07 -3.49 -18.09
N ASN A 45 5.91 -2.68 -19.13
CA ASN A 45 6.68 -1.45 -19.29
C ASN A 45 5.96 -0.31 -18.55
N SER A 46 6.69 0.41 -17.69
CA SER A 46 6.11 1.48 -16.87
C SER A 46 5.60 2.65 -17.71
N GLN A 47 6.31 3.01 -18.78
CA GLN A 47 5.92 4.13 -19.64
C GLN A 47 4.68 3.78 -20.48
N ASP A 48 4.62 2.57 -21.03
CA ASP A 48 3.43 2.12 -21.78
C ASP A 48 2.19 2.09 -20.87
N SER A 49 2.36 1.63 -19.63
CA SER A 49 1.30 1.63 -18.62
C SER A 49 0.84 3.06 -18.31
N LYS A 50 1.77 4.01 -18.15
CA LYS A 50 1.43 5.42 -17.97
C LYS A 50 0.64 6.00 -19.13
N ILE A 51 1.06 5.72 -20.37
CA ILE A 51 0.35 6.18 -21.58
C ILE A 51 -1.08 5.61 -21.59
N LYS A 52 -1.22 4.31 -21.37
CA LYS A 52 -2.52 3.60 -21.35
C LYS A 52 -3.51 4.21 -20.37
N TYR A 53 -3.04 4.63 -19.19
CA TYR A 53 -3.89 5.18 -18.13
C TYR A 53 -3.92 6.72 -18.11
N GLY A 54 -3.35 7.41 -19.11
CA GLY A 54 -3.37 8.87 -19.18
C GLY A 54 -2.54 9.56 -18.09
N LEU A 55 -1.44 8.93 -17.68
CA LEU A 55 -0.57 9.34 -16.58
C LEU A 55 0.83 9.80 -17.04
N ALA A 56 1.11 9.76 -18.35
CA ALA A 56 2.45 9.96 -18.90
C ALA A 56 3.03 11.37 -18.69
N ASP A 57 2.19 12.39 -18.55
CA ASP A 57 2.61 13.79 -18.41
C ASP A 57 3.07 14.16 -16.98
N HIS A 58 2.98 13.22 -16.03
CA HIS A 58 3.22 13.49 -14.62
C HIS A 58 4.11 12.44 -13.98
N LYS A 59 4.75 12.85 -12.88
CA LYS A 59 5.29 11.96 -11.85
C LYS A 59 4.14 11.50 -10.96
N ILE A 60 3.97 10.19 -10.87
CA ILE A 60 2.80 9.56 -10.27
C ILE A 60 3.16 9.00 -8.90
N LEU A 61 2.64 9.66 -7.86
CA LEU A 61 2.37 9.01 -6.58
C LEU A 61 1.09 8.21 -6.74
N MET A 62 1.06 6.94 -6.36
CA MET A 62 -0.13 6.11 -6.52
C MET A 62 -0.58 5.48 -5.20
N PHE A 63 -1.87 5.62 -4.91
CA PHE A 63 -2.57 4.84 -3.91
C PHE A 63 -3.48 3.82 -4.62
N PRO A 64 -3.10 2.53 -4.73
CA PRO A 64 -3.86 1.53 -5.48
C PRO A 64 -5.09 1.05 -4.71
N GLY A 65 -6.10 1.91 -4.60
CA GLY A 65 -7.41 1.58 -4.05
C GLY A 65 -8.27 2.79 -3.72
N ALA A 66 -9.46 2.51 -3.19
CA ALA A 66 -10.40 3.55 -2.78
C ALA A 66 -9.92 4.25 -1.50
N PRO A 67 -9.91 5.60 -1.45
CA PRO A 67 -9.53 6.33 -0.26
C PRO A 67 -10.56 6.14 0.86
N ARG A 68 -10.11 6.28 2.10
CA ARG A 68 -10.92 6.39 3.31
C ARG A 68 -10.23 7.36 4.26
N PRO A 69 -10.93 8.00 5.20
CA PRO A 69 -10.31 8.96 6.12
C PRO A 69 -9.07 8.40 6.84
N TYR A 70 -9.13 7.16 7.31
CA TYR A 70 -8.01 6.52 8.01
C TYR A 70 -6.85 6.07 7.09
N LYS A 71 -7.04 6.08 5.76
CA LYS A 71 -6.00 5.75 4.78
C LYS A 71 -5.07 6.94 4.49
N GLY A 72 -5.42 8.14 4.93
CA GLY A 72 -4.56 9.34 4.93
C GLY A 72 -4.16 9.87 3.55
N VAL A 73 -4.92 9.53 2.50
CA VAL A 73 -4.72 10.06 1.13
C VAL A 73 -4.77 11.60 1.12
N GLU A 74 -5.62 12.19 1.95
CA GLU A 74 -5.68 13.64 2.17
C GLU A 74 -4.35 14.24 2.63
N ASP A 75 -3.58 13.55 3.48
CA ASP A 75 -2.29 14.07 3.97
C ASP A 75 -1.26 14.16 2.82
N VAL A 76 -1.37 13.29 1.81
CA VAL A 76 -0.58 13.38 0.57
C VAL A 76 -1.03 14.53 -0.31
N LEU A 77 -2.34 14.78 -0.41
CA LEU A 77 -2.87 15.91 -1.18
C LEU A 77 -2.47 17.25 -0.57
N ILE A 78 -2.52 17.37 0.76
CA ILE A 78 -2.00 18.53 1.49
C ILE A 78 -0.48 18.69 1.25
N ALA A 79 0.27 17.58 1.26
CA ALA A 79 1.71 17.61 0.95
C ALA A 79 1.99 18.13 -0.48
N LEU A 80 1.22 17.67 -1.47
CA LEU A 80 1.34 18.13 -2.85
C LEU A 80 1.00 19.61 -3.02
N GLU A 81 0.00 20.11 -2.27
CA GLU A 81 -0.32 21.53 -2.23
C GLU A 81 0.82 22.36 -1.63
N GLN A 82 1.44 21.90 -0.54
CA GLN A 82 2.61 22.55 0.07
C GLN A 82 3.82 22.59 -0.87
N LEU A 83 4.08 21.48 -1.59
CA LEU A 83 5.16 21.41 -2.59
C LEU A 83 4.88 22.32 -3.78
N ASN A 84 3.61 22.48 -4.16
CA ASN A 84 3.15 23.22 -5.33
C ASN A 84 3.90 22.85 -6.62
N ARG A 85 4.14 21.54 -6.81
CA ARG A 85 4.84 20.95 -7.96
C ARG A 85 3.86 20.38 -8.97
N PRO A 86 3.50 21.11 -10.05
CA PRO A 86 2.46 20.67 -10.98
C PRO A 86 2.84 19.42 -11.79
N ASP A 87 4.13 19.08 -11.84
CA ASP A 87 4.63 17.84 -12.45
C ASP A 87 4.30 16.58 -11.63
N ILE A 88 3.85 16.72 -10.37
CA ILE A 88 3.55 15.58 -9.48
C ILE A 88 2.04 15.49 -9.23
N ARG A 89 1.51 14.28 -9.36
CA ARG A 89 0.09 13.98 -9.12
C ARG A 89 -0.09 12.75 -8.24
N LEU A 90 -1.16 12.75 -7.44
CA LEU A 90 -1.64 11.57 -6.76
C LEU A 90 -2.69 10.86 -7.60
N ALA A 91 -2.36 9.67 -8.09
CA ALA A 91 -3.32 8.77 -8.70
C ALA A 91 -4.00 7.88 -7.63
N ILE A 92 -5.32 7.87 -7.61
CA ILE A 92 -6.12 6.92 -6.82
C ILE A 92 -6.85 5.96 -7.76
N VAL A 93 -7.03 4.70 -7.35
CA VAL A 93 -7.70 3.67 -8.17
C VAL A 93 -9.05 3.31 -7.56
N GLY A 94 -10.13 3.72 -8.23
CA GLY A 94 -11.50 3.52 -7.80
C GLY A 94 -12.04 4.65 -6.92
N GLY A 95 -12.97 4.30 -6.05
CA GLY A 95 -13.73 5.20 -5.20
C GLY A 95 -14.69 4.39 -4.34
N SER A 96 -15.26 5.00 -3.30
CA SER A 96 -16.22 4.29 -2.46
C SER A 96 -17.60 4.28 -3.12
N PRO A 97 -18.27 3.12 -3.25
CA PRO A 97 -19.71 3.11 -3.57
C PRO A 97 -20.58 3.34 -2.33
N TYR A 98 -19.98 3.45 -1.13
CA TYR A 98 -20.68 3.48 0.16
C TYR A 98 -20.59 4.83 0.87
N ASP A 99 -19.71 5.72 0.41
CA ASP A 99 -19.48 7.05 0.95
C ASP A 99 -19.07 7.99 -0.19
N ASP A 100 -18.92 9.28 0.11
CA ASP A 100 -18.56 10.31 -0.85
C ASP A 100 -17.16 10.90 -0.65
N TYR A 101 -16.31 10.21 0.11
CA TYR A 101 -15.02 10.75 0.52
C TYR A 101 -14.12 11.05 -0.68
N ASP A 102 -14.07 10.18 -1.69
CA ASP A 102 -13.30 10.43 -2.91
C ASP A 102 -13.84 11.62 -3.73
N ARG A 103 -15.15 11.89 -3.68
CA ARG A 103 -15.73 13.07 -4.32
C ARG A 103 -15.29 14.35 -3.60
N GLN A 104 -15.35 14.36 -2.27
CA GLN A 104 -14.90 15.50 -1.46
C GLN A 104 -13.40 15.80 -1.67
N LEU A 105 -12.56 14.75 -1.76
CA LEU A 105 -11.15 14.92 -2.10
C LEU A 105 -10.96 15.52 -3.51
N GLN A 106 -11.77 15.11 -4.48
CA GLN A 106 -11.71 15.65 -5.84
C GLN A 106 -12.16 17.11 -5.91
N GLU A 107 -13.19 17.49 -5.14
CA GLU A 107 -13.68 18.87 -5.07
C GLU A 107 -12.62 19.80 -4.43
N ASN A 108 -11.98 19.36 -3.35
CA ASN A 108 -11.02 20.18 -2.60
C ASN A 108 -9.62 20.18 -3.21
N TYR A 109 -9.18 19.05 -3.77
CA TYR A 109 -7.79 18.84 -4.20
C TYR A 109 -7.67 18.32 -5.63
N GLY A 110 -8.70 18.46 -6.46
CA GLY A 110 -8.72 17.94 -7.83
C GLY A 110 -7.57 18.43 -8.70
N LYS A 111 -6.98 19.60 -8.37
CA LYS A 111 -5.74 20.08 -8.99
C LYS A 111 -4.61 19.07 -8.85
N TRP A 112 -4.49 18.35 -7.74
CA TRP A 112 -3.38 17.47 -7.39
C TRP A 112 -3.68 15.98 -7.55
N MET A 113 -4.93 15.63 -7.84
CA MET A 113 -5.43 14.26 -7.85
C MET A 113 -5.90 13.83 -9.23
N ILE A 114 -5.52 12.62 -9.63
CA ILE A 114 -6.07 11.91 -10.78
C ILE A 114 -6.83 10.69 -10.26
N LYS A 115 -8.10 10.57 -10.64
CA LYS A 115 -8.94 9.42 -10.25
C LYS A 115 -9.08 8.45 -11.41
N LEU A 116 -8.56 7.24 -11.23
CA LEU A 116 -8.78 6.12 -12.14
C LEU A 116 -10.04 5.34 -11.76
N PRO A 117 -10.72 4.68 -12.72
CA PRO A 117 -11.88 3.85 -12.43
C PRO A 117 -11.51 2.65 -11.54
N ARG A 118 -12.53 2.02 -10.95
CA ARG A 118 -12.34 0.75 -10.26
C ARG A 118 -11.97 -0.32 -11.30
N SER A 119 -10.87 -1.02 -11.05
CA SER A 119 -10.38 -2.08 -11.93
C SER A 119 -10.44 -3.46 -11.27
N PRO A 120 -10.61 -4.52 -12.07
CA PRO A 120 -10.50 -5.89 -11.59
C PRO A 120 -9.05 -6.22 -11.21
N ILE A 121 -8.88 -7.19 -10.31
CA ILE A 121 -7.58 -7.52 -9.72
C ILE A 121 -6.50 -7.86 -10.77
N HIS A 122 -6.86 -8.50 -11.88
CA HIS A 122 -5.90 -8.89 -12.93
C HIS A 122 -5.33 -7.69 -13.72
N GLN A 123 -5.96 -6.51 -13.65
CA GLN A 123 -5.43 -5.27 -14.25
C GLN A 123 -4.59 -4.46 -13.27
N MET A 124 -4.68 -4.74 -11.97
CA MET A 124 -3.98 -3.96 -10.95
C MET A 124 -2.45 -3.98 -11.11
N PRO A 125 -1.79 -5.08 -11.51
CA PRO A 125 -0.34 -5.05 -11.74
C PRO A 125 0.08 -4.01 -12.79
N GLU A 126 -0.64 -3.90 -13.91
CA GLU A 126 -0.34 -2.91 -14.96
C GLU A 126 -0.61 -1.47 -14.48
N ILE A 127 -1.69 -1.26 -13.72
CA ILE A 127 -1.98 0.05 -13.12
C ILE A 127 -0.87 0.44 -12.14
N VAL A 128 -0.47 -0.48 -11.25
CA VAL A 128 0.62 -0.26 -10.30
C VAL A 128 1.95 -0.05 -11.05
N ALA A 129 2.16 -0.70 -12.19
CA ALA A 129 3.33 -0.48 -13.05
C ALA A 129 3.42 0.97 -13.59
N ALA A 130 2.30 1.69 -13.70
CA ALA A 130 2.27 3.10 -14.09
C ALA A 130 2.71 4.06 -12.96
N ALA A 131 2.78 3.60 -11.70
CA ALA A 131 3.23 4.43 -10.59
C ALA A 131 4.75 4.69 -10.64
N ASP A 132 5.18 5.90 -10.29
CA ASP A 132 6.59 6.18 -9.96
C ASP A 132 6.88 5.83 -8.51
N VAL A 133 5.92 6.10 -7.61
CA VAL A 133 6.02 5.82 -6.17
C VAL A 133 4.67 5.32 -5.69
N ILE A 134 4.67 4.27 -4.88
CA ILE A 134 3.48 3.81 -4.17
C ILE A 134 3.40 4.50 -2.82
N VAL A 135 2.25 5.12 -2.53
CA VAL A 135 2.01 5.80 -1.26
C VAL A 135 1.06 4.99 -0.38
N VAL A 136 1.45 4.78 0.88
CA VAL A 136 0.61 4.12 1.91
C VAL A 136 0.57 5.01 3.17
N PRO A 137 -0.13 6.15 3.12
CA PRO A 137 -0.03 7.22 4.11
C PRO A 137 -1.01 7.03 5.28
N GLN A 138 -1.18 5.80 5.79
CA GLN A 138 -2.21 5.52 6.80
C GLN A 138 -2.10 6.43 8.03
N ARG A 139 -3.24 6.91 8.54
CA ARG A 139 -3.30 7.69 9.79
C ARG A 139 -3.27 6.74 10.98
N ASP A 140 -2.81 7.24 12.13
CA ASP A 140 -2.81 6.43 13.35
C ASP A 140 -4.24 6.23 13.88
N SER A 141 -4.82 5.07 13.60
CA SER A 141 -6.14 4.67 14.08
C SER A 141 -6.16 3.18 14.37
N SER A 142 -7.08 2.75 15.25
CA SER A 142 -7.28 1.33 15.55
C SER A 142 -7.60 0.51 14.30
N ALA A 143 -8.44 1.06 13.40
CA ALA A 143 -8.76 0.43 12.12
C ALA A 143 -7.53 0.25 11.22
N ALA A 144 -6.62 1.24 11.17
CA ALA A 144 -5.39 1.13 10.39
C ALA A 144 -4.40 0.12 11.02
N LYS A 145 -4.22 0.17 12.35
CA LYS A 145 -3.35 -0.75 13.10
C LYS A 145 -3.80 -2.21 12.98
N ALA A 146 -5.10 -2.46 12.92
CA ALA A 146 -5.67 -3.80 12.79
C ALA A 146 -5.71 -4.33 11.36
N GLN A 147 -5.19 -3.62 10.36
CA GLN A 147 -5.20 -4.04 8.96
C GLN A 147 -3.80 -4.39 8.44
N PHE A 148 -3.72 -5.46 7.64
CA PHE A 148 -2.53 -5.70 6.82
C PHE A 148 -2.59 -4.79 5.57
N PRO A 149 -1.54 -4.01 5.27
CA PRO A 149 -1.59 -2.99 4.22
C PRO A 149 -1.37 -3.60 2.82
N LEU A 150 -2.40 -4.19 2.20
CA LEU A 150 -2.28 -4.86 0.89
C LEU A 150 -1.71 -3.97 -0.24
N LYS A 151 -1.97 -2.66 -0.20
CA LYS A 151 -1.42 -1.68 -1.16
C LYS A 151 0.10 -1.58 -1.07
N LEU A 152 0.65 -1.79 0.13
CA LEU A 152 2.08 -1.82 0.38
C LEU A 152 2.71 -2.98 -0.39
N THR A 153 2.15 -4.19 -0.24
CA THR A 153 2.65 -5.38 -0.91
C THR A 153 2.37 -5.37 -2.41
N ASP A 154 1.35 -4.65 -2.91
CA ASP A 154 1.19 -4.38 -4.36
C ASP A 154 2.43 -3.64 -4.89
N GLY A 155 2.84 -2.56 -4.21
CA GLY A 155 4.02 -1.79 -4.59
C GLY A 155 5.32 -2.55 -4.46
N MET A 156 5.49 -3.30 -3.35
CA MET A 156 6.68 -4.14 -3.14
C MET A 156 6.77 -5.18 -4.26
N ALA A 157 5.67 -5.90 -4.55
CA ALA A 157 5.67 -6.91 -5.59
C ALA A 157 5.89 -6.34 -7.00
N MET A 158 5.60 -5.07 -7.25
CA MET A 158 5.88 -4.43 -8.55
C MET A 158 7.20 -3.66 -8.58
N ALA A 159 8.08 -3.90 -7.61
CA ALA A 159 9.39 -3.26 -7.48
C ALA A 159 9.32 -1.72 -7.50
N LYS A 160 8.24 -1.14 -6.95
CA LYS A 160 8.06 0.30 -6.88
C LYS A 160 8.72 0.88 -5.63
N PRO A 161 9.32 2.08 -5.72
CA PRO A 161 9.61 2.88 -4.54
C PRO A 161 8.34 3.05 -3.69
N ILE A 162 8.49 3.02 -2.36
CA ILE A 162 7.36 3.09 -1.43
C ILE A 162 7.58 4.21 -0.42
N LEU A 163 6.61 5.12 -0.34
CA LEU A 163 6.49 6.10 0.73
C LEU A 163 5.31 5.71 1.62
N ALA A 164 5.56 5.44 2.89
CA ALA A 164 4.53 4.98 3.82
C ALA A 164 4.68 5.61 5.20
N THR A 165 3.59 5.60 5.97
CA THR A 165 3.62 6.04 7.37
C THR A 165 4.01 4.91 8.32
N THR A 166 4.56 5.25 9.48
CA THR A 166 4.91 4.28 10.53
C THR A 166 3.69 3.82 11.33
N VAL A 167 2.72 3.16 10.68
CA VAL A 167 1.48 2.67 11.31
C VAL A 167 1.32 1.16 11.18
N GLY A 168 0.97 0.51 12.29
CA GLY A 168 0.81 -0.94 12.35
C GLY A 168 2.10 -1.65 11.94
N ASP A 169 1.96 -2.72 11.16
CA ASP A 169 3.10 -3.54 10.74
C ASP A 169 3.94 -2.91 9.60
N ILE A 170 3.58 -1.72 9.09
CA ILE A 170 4.28 -1.10 7.94
C ILE A 170 5.81 -1.03 8.15
N PRO A 171 6.35 -0.55 9.28
CA PRO A 171 7.80 -0.48 9.49
C PRO A 171 8.48 -1.85 9.44
N GLN A 172 7.84 -2.88 10.00
CA GLN A 172 8.35 -4.26 9.96
C GLN A 172 8.31 -4.82 8.53
N ILE A 173 7.23 -4.55 7.80
CA ILE A 173 7.04 -5.06 6.43
C ILE A 173 8.08 -4.44 5.49
N LEU A 174 8.34 -3.13 5.58
CA LEU A 174 9.32 -2.47 4.73
C LEU A 174 10.76 -2.59 5.22
N ALA A 175 11.00 -2.71 6.53
CA ALA A 175 12.34 -2.57 7.09
C ALA A 175 13.05 -1.30 6.53
N ASP A 176 14.17 -1.46 5.85
CA ASP A 176 14.96 -0.40 5.21
C ASP A 176 14.62 -0.17 3.73
N THR A 177 13.69 -0.94 3.14
CA THR A 177 13.38 -0.91 1.71
C THR A 177 12.34 0.14 1.31
N GLY A 178 11.95 1.03 2.22
CA GLY A 178 10.99 2.10 1.95
C GLY A 178 11.35 3.42 2.61
N TYR A 179 10.58 4.45 2.29
CA TYR A 179 10.64 5.78 2.90
C TYR A 179 9.54 5.86 3.96
N LEU A 180 9.93 5.91 5.22
CA LEU A 180 9.00 5.91 6.35
C LEU A 180 8.90 7.30 6.96
N VAL A 181 7.68 7.78 7.15
CA VAL A 181 7.38 9.06 7.80
C VAL A 181 6.39 8.87 8.94
N ALA A 182 6.34 9.82 9.87
CA ALA A 182 5.33 9.81 10.92
C ALA A 182 3.91 9.97 10.29
N PRO A 183 2.88 9.28 10.82
CA PRO A 183 1.50 9.51 10.39
C PRO A 183 1.03 10.93 10.71
N ASN A 184 -0.01 11.39 10.01
CA ASN A 184 -0.63 12.70 10.22
C ASN A 184 0.34 13.89 10.02
N ASN A 185 1.40 13.71 9.23
CA ASN A 185 2.44 14.71 9.00
C ASN A 185 2.65 14.94 7.49
N SER A 186 1.82 15.81 6.91
CA SER A 186 1.90 16.17 5.48
C SER A 186 3.22 16.84 5.11
N LYS A 187 3.84 17.59 6.03
CA LYS A 187 5.16 18.19 5.81
C LYS A 187 6.24 17.12 5.62
N ALA A 188 6.28 16.11 6.48
CA ALA A 188 7.23 15.01 6.33
C ALA A 188 6.97 14.20 5.04
N ILE A 189 5.71 14.04 4.63
CA ILE A 189 5.36 13.44 3.34
C ILE A 189 5.93 14.28 2.19
N ALA A 190 5.77 15.60 2.22
CA ALA A 190 6.32 16.51 1.21
C ALA A 190 7.86 16.42 1.12
N GLU A 191 8.55 16.46 2.26
CA GLU A 191 10.01 16.30 2.35
C GLU A 191 10.48 14.95 1.78
N ALA A 192 9.75 13.87 2.08
CA ALA A 192 10.05 12.55 1.55
C ALA A 192 9.81 12.44 0.03
N ILE A 193 8.77 13.09 -0.50
CA ILE A 193 8.51 13.16 -1.96
C ILE A 193 9.67 13.85 -2.67
N GLU A 194 10.14 15.00 -2.17
CA GLU A 194 11.29 15.71 -2.75
C GLU A 194 12.57 14.86 -2.65
N LEU A 195 12.82 14.21 -1.51
CA LEU A 195 13.96 13.29 -1.37
C LEU A 195 13.93 12.16 -2.40
N ILE A 196 12.76 11.53 -2.59
CA ILE A 196 12.58 10.43 -3.56
C ILE A 196 12.86 10.90 -4.99
N PHE A 197 12.35 12.07 -5.38
CA PHE A 197 12.54 12.57 -6.74
C PHE A 197 13.86 13.29 -6.96
N HIS A 198 14.58 13.66 -5.89
CA HIS A 198 15.95 14.17 -5.98
C HIS A 198 16.93 13.08 -6.42
N ASP A 199 16.80 11.87 -5.90
CA ASP A 199 17.57 10.69 -6.32
C ASP A 199 16.64 9.50 -6.63
N PHE A 200 15.96 9.62 -7.77
CA PHE A 200 14.98 8.61 -8.16
C PHE A 200 15.61 7.25 -8.49
N ALA A 201 16.89 7.22 -8.90
CA ALA A 201 17.61 5.98 -9.15
C ALA A 201 17.82 5.19 -7.83
N GLN A 202 18.18 5.88 -6.74
CA GLN A 202 18.25 5.26 -5.42
C GLN A 202 16.87 4.79 -4.94
N ALA A 203 15.82 5.58 -5.19
CA ALA A 203 14.45 5.18 -4.86
C ALA A 203 14.03 3.90 -5.60
N GLN A 204 14.37 3.78 -6.88
CA GLN A 204 14.15 2.58 -7.68
C GLN A 204 14.92 1.37 -7.13
N ALA A 205 16.18 1.55 -6.71
CA ALA A 205 16.94 0.49 -6.07
C ALA A 205 16.27 0.00 -4.77
N LYS A 206 15.72 0.91 -3.94
CA LYS A 206 14.90 0.53 -2.79
C LYS A 206 13.65 -0.25 -3.18
N GLY A 207 12.99 0.13 -4.28
CA GLY A 207 11.86 -0.62 -4.84
C GLY A 207 12.23 -2.07 -5.22
N VAL A 208 13.40 -2.27 -5.84
CA VAL A 208 13.92 -3.62 -6.15
C VAL A 208 14.19 -4.41 -4.86
N SER A 209 14.80 -3.80 -3.85
CA SER A 209 14.97 -4.45 -2.53
C SER A 209 13.64 -4.81 -1.88
N ALA A 210 12.63 -3.94 -2.01
CA ALA A 210 11.28 -4.19 -1.50
C ALA A 210 10.62 -5.38 -2.20
N ARG A 211 10.84 -5.56 -3.52
CA ARG A 211 10.42 -6.74 -4.28
C ARG A 211 11.06 -8.01 -3.74
N GLN A 212 12.38 -8.01 -3.55
CA GLN A 212 13.09 -9.17 -3.03
C GLN A 212 12.55 -9.57 -1.65
N ARG A 213 12.36 -8.58 -0.77
CA ARG A 213 11.75 -8.79 0.54
C ARG A 213 10.32 -9.33 0.45
N CYS A 214 9.52 -8.87 -0.51
CA CYS A 214 8.17 -9.37 -0.73
C CYS A 214 8.16 -10.85 -1.16
N LEU A 215 9.04 -11.24 -2.07
CA LEU A 215 9.17 -12.64 -2.52
C LEU A 215 9.54 -13.56 -1.36
N GLU A 216 10.51 -13.13 -0.55
CA GLU A 216 11.02 -13.90 0.59
C GLU A 216 9.99 -14.04 1.71
N ASN A 217 9.29 -12.95 2.06
CA ASN A 217 8.55 -12.87 3.33
C ASN A 217 7.03 -12.79 3.16
N TYR A 218 6.53 -12.37 2.00
CA TYR A 218 5.12 -11.99 1.82
C TYR A 218 4.48 -12.56 0.56
N SER A 219 5.12 -13.49 -0.17
CA SER A 219 4.50 -14.20 -1.29
C SER A 219 3.49 -15.23 -0.80
N ILE A 220 2.53 -15.61 -1.66
CA ILE A 220 1.63 -16.73 -1.39
C ILE A 220 2.42 -18.01 -1.08
N ASP A 221 3.50 -18.28 -1.82
CA ASP A 221 4.36 -19.44 -1.57
C ASP A 221 5.03 -19.41 -0.21
N THR A 222 5.48 -18.23 0.26
CA THR A 222 5.99 -18.08 1.63
C THR A 222 4.90 -18.34 2.65
N MET A 223 3.70 -17.76 2.48
CA MET A 223 2.60 -17.99 3.42
C MET A 223 2.15 -19.45 3.44
N LYS A 224 2.18 -20.13 2.30
CA LYS A 224 1.85 -21.56 2.17
C LYS A 224 2.76 -22.43 3.03
N LYS A 225 4.06 -22.11 3.13
CA LYS A 225 5.01 -22.84 4.01
C LYS A 225 4.66 -22.72 5.49
N ILE A 226 4.01 -21.62 5.90
CA ILE A 226 3.55 -21.41 7.28
C ILE A 226 2.22 -22.14 7.51
N ILE A 227 1.30 -22.07 6.55
CA ILE A 227 -0.06 -22.61 6.67
C ILE A 227 -0.07 -24.16 6.58
N GLN A 228 0.71 -24.76 5.67
CA GLN A 228 0.65 -26.21 5.41
C GLN A 228 0.87 -27.08 6.66
N PRO A 229 1.89 -26.85 7.50
CA PRO A 229 2.09 -27.64 8.71
C PRO A 229 0.97 -27.47 9.74
N LEU A 230 0.28 -26.33 9.75
CA LEU A 230 -0.83 -26.06 10.68
C LEU A 230 -2.08 -26.83 10.30
N ILE A 231 -2.40 -26.87 9.01
CA ILE A 231 -3.54 -27.66 8.51
C ILE A 231 -3.33 -29.15 8.78
N ALA A 232 -2.09 -29.65 8.69
CA ALA A 232 -1.79 -31.05 8.95
C ALA A 232 -1.91 -31.48 10.43
N GLN A 233 -2.12 -30.54 11.36
CA GLN A 233 -2.26 -30.79 12.81
C GLN A 233 -3.72 -30.95 13.26
N VAL A 234 -4.68 -30.67 12.38
CA VAL A 234 -6.12 -30.75 12.62
C VAL A 234 -6.71 -31.92 11.84
#